data_AF-A0A399PGI6-F1
#
_entry.id   AF-A0A399PGI6-F1
#
_cell.length_a   1.000
_cell.length_b   1.000
_cell.length_c   1.000
_cell.angle_alpha   90.00
_cell.angle_beta   90.00
_cell.angle_gamma   90.00
#
_symmetry.space_group_name_H-M   'P 1'
#
loop_
_entity.id
_entity.type
_entity.pdbx_description
1 polymer ?
#
loop_
_entity_poly.entity_id
_entity_poly.type
_entity_poly.pdbx_seq_one_letter_code
_entity_poly.pdbx_strand_id
1 'polypeptide(L)'
;LFVAVLPLLRWRASRLLALAAVAAVALPVATTALAIHFDGALMRPDPFVVLVVTGHYPALTWVAFAIAGLGIGRLALGSARVQLLLITVGAGLAVLAYGGSALLEAAVAAPPPGWEFILSTTPHEGSPFEVVGSGGFAIAVIGLCLRIAALLPAVLVPLEAVGQLALTVYAVHIVVIDLVAPEGDLIADDGAYVAFVVVTVVLCALWTRILGRGPLERVLGAVAGRASDP
;
A
#
# COMPACT_ATOMS: atom_id res chain seq x y z
N LEU A 1 -1.37 -4.77 -11.01
CA LEU A 1 -2.41 -4.67 -9.95
C LEU A 1 -3.72 -4.04 -10.45
N PHE A 2 -3.73 -2.79 -10.93
CA PHE A 2 -4.97 -2.11 -11.36
C PHE A 2 -5.77 -2.85 -12.44
N VAL A 3 -5.10 -3.46 -13.42
CA VAL A 3 -5.76 -4.31 -14.44
C VAL A 3 -6.44 -5.54 -13.80
N ALA A 4 -5.80 -6.15 -12.80
CA ALA A 4 -6.32 -7.35 -12.14
C ALA A 4 -7.61 -7.09 -11.34
N VAL A 5 -7.83 -5.86 -10.88
CA VAL A 5 -9.04 -5.49 -10.13
C VAL A 5 -10.19 -4.98 -11.01
N LEU A 6 -9.97 -4.79 -12.33
CA LEU A 6 -11.02 -4.35 -13.27
C LEU A 6 -12.30 -5.23 -13.21
N PRO A 7 -12.22 -6.57 -13.18
CA PRO A 7 -13.42 -7.42 -13.10
C PRO A 7 -14.20 -7.24 -11.79
N LEU A 8 -13.54 -6.72 -10.75
CA LEU A 8 -14.10 -6.55 -9.41
C LEU A 8 -14.78 -5.18 -9.23
N LEU A 9 -14.71 -4.29 -10.23
CA LEU A 9 -15.28 -2.94 -10.14
C LEU A 9 -16.80 -2.92 -9.94
N ARG A 10 -17.51 -3.99 -10.32
CA ARG A 10 -18.98 -4.09 -10.13
C ARG A 10 -19.37 -4.74 -8.80
N TRP A 11 -18.42 -5.21 -7.99
CA TRP A 11 -18.71 -5.98 -6.79
C TRP A 11 -19.11 -5.09 -5.61
N ARG A 12 -19.97 -5.60 -4.72
CA ARG A 12 -20.35 -4.88 -3.49
C ARG A 12 -19.18 -4.86 -2.49
N ALA A 13 -19.16 -3.84 -1.63
CA ALA A 13 -18.11 -3.65 -0.61
C ALA A 13 -17.87 -4.92 0.24
N SER A 14 -18.93 -5.57 0.71
CA SER A 14 -18.82 -6.78 1.53
C SER A 14 -18.11 -7.93 0.83
N ARG A 15 -18.37 -8.14 -0.48
CA ARG A 15 -17.69 -9.18 -1.27
C ARG A 15 -16.22 -8.85 -1.49
N LEU A 16 -15.90 -7.58 -1.70
CA LEU A 16 -14.51 -7.12 -1.84
C LEU A 16 -13.74 -7.29 -0.54
N LEU A 17 -14.33 -6.94 0.60
CA LEU A 17 -13.69 -7.10 1.91
C LEU A 17 -13.51 -8.58 2.27
N ALA A 18 -14.48 -9.43 1.98
CA ALA A 18 -14.35 -10.88 2.17
C ALA A 18 -13.24 -11.46 1.26
N LEU A 19 -13.21 -11.06 0.00
CA LEU A 19 -12.16 -11.46 -0.94
C LEU A 19 -10.79 -10.97 -0.48
N ALA A 20 -10.68 -9.73 0.01
CA ALA A 20 -9.44 -9.18 0.53
C ALA A 20 -8.94 -9.95 1.75
N ALA A 21 -9.84 -10.31 2.68
CA ALA A 21 -9.49 -11.10 3.86
C ALA A 21 -8.95 -12.49 3.48
N VAL A 22 -9.58 -13.17 2.52
CA VAL A 22 -9.09 -14.46 2.02
C VAL A 22 -7.77 -14.28 1.27
N ALA A 23 -7.69 -13.29 0.39
CA ALA A 23 -6.52 -13.02 -0.43
C ALA A 23 -5.29 -12.64 0.41
N ALA A 24 -5.46 -11.88 1.49
CA ALA A 24 -4.39 -11.45 2.38
C ALA A 24 -3.66 -12.61 3.06
N VAL A 25 -4.27 -13.81 3.12
CA VAL A 25 -3.65 -15.02 3.65
C VAL A 25 -3.29 -16.00 2.54
N ALA A 26 -4.25 -16.28 1.65
CA ALA A 26 -4.09 -17.31 0.63
C ALA A 26 -3.06 -16.93 -0.46
N LEU A 27 -2.99 -15.64 -0.84
CA LEU A 27 -2.09 -15.22 -1.92
C LEU A 27 -0.63 -15.21 -1.49
N PRO A 28 -0.22 -14.68 -0.32
CA PRO A 28 1.13 -14.90 0.22
C PRO A 28 1.57 -16.36 0.21
N VAL A 29 0.74 -17.27 0.74
CA VAL A 29 1.03 -18.71 0.79
C VAL A 29 1.19 -19.30 -0.61
N ALA A 30 0.31 -18.92 -1.54
CA ALA A 30 0.40 -19.35 -2.94
C ALA A 30 1.66 -18.80 -3.62
N THR A 31 2.02 -17.54 -3.37
CA THR A 31 3.23 -16.91 -3.89
C THR A 31 4.47 -17.65 -3.41
N THR A 32 4.58 -17.97 -2.12
CA THR A 32 5.69 -18.77 -1.56
C THR A 32 5.76 -20.14 -2.21
N ALA A 33 4.64 -20.88 -2.27
CA ALA A 33 4.60 -22.22 -2.88
C ALA A 33 5.01 -22.21 -4.36
N LEU A 34 4.55 -21.21 -5.12
CA LEU A 34 4.91 -21.04 -6.53
C LEU A 34 6.36 -20.59 -6.69
N ALA A 35 6.85 -19.71 -5.82
CA ALA A 35 8.24 -19.26 -5.85
C ALA A 35 9.20 -20.44 -5.67
N ILE A 36 8.95 -21.33 -4.71
CA ILE A 36 9.71 -22.57 -4.52
C ILE A 36 9.68 -23.45 -5.78
N HIS A 37 8.53 -23.55 -6.44
CA HIS A 37 8.38 -24.34 -7.66
C HIS A 37 9.20 -23.76 -8.83
N PHE A 38 9.24 -22.44 -8.97
CA PHE A 38 9.94 -21.77 -10.07
C PHE A 38 11.44 -21.57 -9.83
N ASP A 39 11.87 -21.48 -8.56
CA ASP A 39 13.29 -21.29 -8.19
C ASP A 39 14.17 -22.46 -8.65
N GLY A 40 13.62 -23.69 -8.66
CA GLY A 40 14.33 -24.88 -9.15
C GLY A 40 14.32 -25.08 -10.68
N ALA A 41 13.56 -24.30 -11.45
CA ALA A 41 13.10 -24.75 -12.77
C ALA A 41 13.71 -24.10 -14.02
N LEU A 42 14.32 -22.89 -14.01
CA LEU A 42 14.69 -22.23 -15.28
C LEU A 42 15.95 -21.35 -15.23
N MET A 43 16.91 -21.61 -16.14
CA MET A 43 17.86 -20.61 -16.62
C MET A 43 17.08 -19.52 -17.38
N ARG A 44 17.09 -18.29 -16.84
CA ARG A 44 16.28 -17.10 -17.20
C ARG A 44 14.80 -17.18 -16.75
N PRO A 45 14.44 -16.51 -15.64
CA PRO A 45 13.05 -16.44 -15.21
C PRO A 45 12.22 -15.62 -16.21
N ASP A 46 11.08 -16.17 -16.60
CA ASP A 46 10.11 -15.49 -17.46
C ASP A 46 9.68 -14.15 -16.82
N PRO A 47 9.68 -13.01 -17.56
CA PRO A 47 9.35 -11.70 -16.98
C PRO A 47 7.96 -11.63 -16.32
N PHE A 48 6.98 -12.41 -16.78
CA PHE A 48 5.67 -12.50 -16.15
C PHE A 48 5.74 -13.29 -14.83
N VAL A 49 6.54 -14.35 -14.76
CA VAL A 49 6.75 -15.09 -13.50
C VAL A 49 7.45 -14.20 -12.47
N VAL A 50 8.43 -13.41 -12.89
CA VAL A 50 9.07 -12.39 -12.01
C VAL A 50 8.03 -11.38 -11.54
N LEU A 51 7.22 -10.84 -12.44
CA LEU A 51 6.22 -9.82 -12.08
C LEU A 51 5.14 -10.36 -11.13
N VAL A 52 4.69 -11.59 -11.34
CA VAL A 52 3.53 -12.16 -10.65
C VAL A 52 3.92 -12.89 -9.37
N VAL A 53 5.07 -13.58 -9.35
CA VAL A 53 5.41 -14.58 -8.32
C VAL A 53 6.76 -14.35 -7.65
N THR A 54 7.85 -14.16 -8.40
CA THR A 54 9.22 -14.28 -7.84
C THR A 54 9.97 -12.96 -7.65
N GLY A 55 9.47 -11.84 -8.18
CA GLY A 55 10.09 -10.53 -8.03
C GLY A 55 9.94 -9.96 -6.63
N HIS A 56 10.59 -8.83 -6.35
CA HIS A 56 10.54 -8.15 -5.03
C HIS A 56 9.14 -7.74 -4.59
N TYR A 57 8.24 -7.48 -5.55
CA TYR A 57 6.87 -7.09 -5.27
C TYR A 57 5.89 -7.93 -6.10
N PRO A 58 5.72 -9.23 -5.76
CA PRO A 58 4.98 -10.15 -6.60
C PRO A 58 3.50 -9.76 -6.65
N ALA A 59 3.00 -9.47 -7.85
CA ALA A 59 1.67 -8.93 -8.04
C ALA A 59 0.57 -9.81 -7.43
N LEU A 60 0.80 -11.13 -7.32
CA LEU A 60 -0.11 -12.07 -6.69
C LEU A 60 -0.34 -11.74 -5.21
N THR A 61 0.70 -11.42 -4.45
CA THR A 61 0.57 -11.03 -3.03
C THR A 61 -0.05 -9.64 -2.89
N TRP A 62 0.48 -8.64 -3.60
CA TRP A 62 0.13 -7.23 -3.35
C TRP A 62 -1.25 -6.83 -3.87
N VAL A 63 -1.91 -7.64 -4.71
CA VAL A 63 -3.29 -7.37 -5.15
C VAL A 63 -4.28 -7.39 -3.99
N ALA A 64 -3.98 -8.08 -2.88
CA ALA A 64 -4.80 -8.09 -1.67
C ALA A 64 -5.07 -6.66 -1.15
N PHE A 65 -4.05 -5.80 -1.13
CA PHE A 65 -4.18 -4.39 -0.71
C PHE A 65 -5.06 -3.58 -1.66
N ALA A 66 -4.95 -3.80 -2.97
CA ALA A 66 -5.77 -3.12 -3.96
C ALA A 66 -7.26 -3.51 -3.81
N ILE A 67 -7.55 -4.79 -3.56
CA ILE A 67 -8.91 -5.29 -3.31
C ILE A 67 -9.46 -4.71 -2.00
N ALA A 68 -8.66 -4.69 -0.93
CA ALA A 68 -9.03 -4.10 0.36
C ALA A 68 -9.38 -2.61 0.21
N GLY A 69 -8.50 -1.83 -0.43
CA GLY A 69 -8.71 -0.41 -0.69
C GLY A 69 -9.97 -0.15 -1.52
N LEU A 70 -10.23 -0.94 -2.55
CA LEU A 70 -11.46 -0.85 -3.36
C LEU A 70 -12.71 -1.17 -2.54
N GLY A 71 -12.64 -2.12 -1.60
CA GLY A 71 -13.72 -2.46 -0.68
C GLY A 71 -14.00 -1.34 0.32
N ILE A 72 -12.96 -0.80 0.95
CA ILE A 72 -13.05 0.29 1.94
C ILE A 72 -13.56 1.57 1.29
N GLY A 73 -13.10 1.91 0.09
CA GLY A 73 -13.54 3.08 -0.67
C GLY A 73 -15.03 3.08 -1.02
N ARG A 74 -15.73 1.95 -0.88
CA ARG A 74 -17.19 1.83 -1.07
C ARG A 74 -17.99 1.92 0.23
N LEU A 75 -17.32 2.02 1.38
CA LEU A 75 -17.98 2.24 2.65
C LEU A 75 -18.35 3.73 2.79
N ALA A 76 -19.31 4.03 3.67
CA ALA A 76 -19.67 5.41 4.00
C ALA A 76 -18.59 6.04 4.89
N LEU A 77 -17.46 6.45 4.31
CA LEU A 77 -16.28 6.97 5.03
C LEU A 77 -16.56 8.23 5.86
N GLY A 78 -17.62 8.98 5.54
CA GLY A 78 -18.11 10.09 6.37
C GLY A 78 -18.83 9.68 7.65
N SER A 79 -19.19 8.40 7.81
CA SER A 79 -19.87 7.89 9.00
C SER A 79 -18.86 7.65 10.13
N ALA A 80 -19.07 8.28 11.28
CA ALA A 80 -18.26 8.05 12.48
C ALA A 80 -18.21 6.56 12.89
N ARG A 81 -19.29 5.80 12.63
CA ARG A 81 -19.32 4.35 12.87
C ARG A 81 -18.33 3.61 11.98
N VAL A 82 -18.29 3.93 10.69
CA VAL A 82 -17.35 3.30 9.74
C VAL A 82 -15.92 3.67 10.11
N GLN A 83 -15.66 4.94 10.43
CA GLN A 83 -14.32 5.39 10.85
C GLN A 83 -13.83 4.64 12.09
N LEU A 84 -14.68 4.51 13.12
CA LEU A 84 -14.36 3.74 14.32
C LEU A 84 -14.14 2.26 14.01
N LEU A 85 -14.98 1.66 13.15
CA LEU A 85 -14.79 0.27 12.73
C LEU A 85 -13.46 0.06 12.02
N LEU A 86 -13.05 0.97 11.12
CA LEU A 86 -11.74 0.89 10.46
C LEU A 86 -10.60 0.95 11.50
N ILE A 87 -10.68 1.85 12.48
CA ILE A 87 -9.70 1.94 13.56
C ILE A 87 -9.64 0.63 14.35
N THR A 88 -10.77 0.16 14.86
CA THR A 88 -10.79 -1.00 15.77
C THR A 88 -10.47 -2.31 15.06
N VAL A 89 -11.01 -2.53 13.85
CA VAL A 89 -10.76 -3.73 13.06
C VAL A 89 -9.32 -3.71 12.55
N GLY A 90 -8.85 -2.59 12.02
CA GLY A 90 -7.48 -2.44 11.55
C GLY A 90 -6.45 -2.68 12.66
N ALA A 91 -6.64 -2.06 13.83
CA ALA A 91 -5.78 -2.26 14.98
C ALA A 91 -5.82 -3.71 15.48
N GLY A 92 -7.01 -4.32 15.51
CA GLY A 92 -7.17 -5.73 15.84
C GLY A 92 -6.41 -6.66 14.89
N LEU A 93 -6.52 -6.43 13.58
CA LEU A 93 -5.76 -7.20 12.57
C LEU A 93 -4.24 -7.04 12.76
N ALA A 94 -3.76 -5.81 13.00
CA ALA A 94 -2.35 -5.54 13.24
C ALA A 94 -1.83 -6.28 14.47
N VAL A 95 -2.51 -6.15 15.61
CA VAL A 95 -2.13 -6.81 16.86
C VAL A 95 -2.17 -8.33 16.74
N LEU A 96 -3.23 -8.89 16.13
CA LEU A 96 -3.37 -10.32 15.96
C LEU A 96 -2.33 -10.90 15.00
N ALA A 97 -2.00 -10.21 13.91
CA ALA A 97 -1.00 -10.69 12.97
C ALA A 97 0.42 -10.61 13.54
N TYR A 98 0.83 -9.44 14.05
CA TYR A 98 2.19 -9.29 14.61
C TYR A 98 2.38 -10.11 15.88
N GLY A 99 1.39 -10.11 16.78
CA GLY A 99 1.43 -10.96 17.98
C GLY A 99 1.34 -12.45 17.65
N GLY A 100 0.54 -12.83 16.67
CA GLY A 100 0.41 -14.22 16.20
C GLY A 100 1.69 -14.75 15.58
N SER A 101 2.35 -13.94 14.74
CA SER A 101 3.68 -14.26 14.21
C SER A 101 4.68 -14.48 15.33
N ALA A 102 4.82 -13.52 16.26
CA ALA A 102 5.78 -13.62 17.35
C ALA A 102 5.58 -14.88 18.21
N LEU A 103 4.32 -15.27 18.48
CA LEU A 103 4.01 -16.49 19.22
C LEU A 103 4.34 -17.75 18.42
N LEU A 104 4.08 -17.77 17.11
CA LEU A 104 4.35 -18.92 16.24
C LEU A 104 5.85 -19.10 16.00
N GLU A 105 6.60 -18.03 15.76
CA GLU A 105 8.06 -18.07 15.64
C GLU A 105 8.72 -18.57 16.92
N ALA A 106 8.18 -18.21 18.10
CA ALA A 106 8.66 -18.74 19.37
C ALA A 106 8.31 -20.22 19.60
N ALA A 107 7.23 -20.72 18.98
CA ALA A 107 6.74 -22.08 19.17
C ALA A 107 7.29 -23.10 18.15
N VAL A 108 7.69 -22.65 16.96
CA VAL A 108 8.15 -23.49 15.86
C VAL A 108 9.68 -23.47 15.80
N ALA A 109 10.31 -24.65 15.80
CA ALA A 109 11.78 -24.74 15.79
C ALA A 109 12.43 -24.12 14.54
N ALA A 110 11.86 -24.38 13.35
CA ALA A 110 12.17 -23.72 12.09
C ALA A 110 11.12 -24.08 11.02
N PRO A 111 10.73 -23.16 10.12
CA PRO A 111 9.96 -23.49 8.92
C PRO A 111 10.74 -24.46 8.00
N PRO A 112 10.05 -25.24 7.15
CA PRO A 112 10.73 -26.08 6.16
C PRO A 112 11.45 -25.23 5.10
N PRO A 113 12.42 -25.81 4.35
CA PRO A 113 13.13 -25.10 3.30
C PRO A 113 12.17 -24.47 2.27
N GLY A 114 12.44 -23.22 1.90
CA GLY A 114 11.62 -22.40 1.00
C GLY A 114 10.45 -21.66 1.69
N TRP A 115 10.18 -21.93 2.97
CA TRP A 115 9.12 -21.31 3.76
C TRP A 115 9.64 -20.45 4.91
N GLU A 116 10.92 -20.07 4.87
CA GLU A 116 11.60 -19.38 5.96
C GLU A 116 10.89 -18.08 6.36
N PHE A 117 10.33 -17.37 5.38
CA PHE A 117 9.68 -16.08 5.57
C PHE A 117 8.17 -16.17 5.79
N ILE A 118 7.58 -17.37 5.86
CA ILE A 118 6.12 -17.50 5.94
C ILE A 118 5.52 -16.93 7.23
N LEU A 119 6.32 -16.88 8.31
CA LEU A 119 5.92 -16.31 9.60
C LEU A 119 6.40 -14.87 9.78
N SER A 120 7.29 -14.40 8.92
CA SER A 120 8.02 -13.15 9.11
C SER A 120 7.11 -11.93 9.11
N THR A 121 7.48 -10.91 9.87
CA THR A 121 6.85 -9.59 9.86
C THR A 121 7.77 -8.51 9.29
N THR A 122 8.92 -8.91 8.74
CA THR A 122 9.87 -8.01 8.12
C THR A 122 9.20 -7.29 6.94
N PRO A 123 9.43 -5.97 6.77
CA PRO A 123 8.90 -5.25 5.63
C PRO A 123 9.32 -5.86 4.29
N HIS A 124 8.37 -5.98 3.39
CA HIS A 124 8.50 -6.40 1.98
C HIS A 124 8.77 -7.88 1.74
N GLU A 125 8.68 -8.75 2.75
CA GLU A 125 8.84 -10.20 2.56
C GLU A 125 7.58 -10.88 2.02
N GLY A 126 6.43 -10.21 2.09
CA GLY A 126 5.18 -10.64 1.50
C GLY A 126 4.52 -11.82 2.22
N SER A 127 4.78 -12.01 3.52
CA SER A 127 4.18 -13.07 4.32
C SER A 127 2.69 -12.79 4.64
N PRO A 128 1.88 -13.80 5.00
CA PRO A 128 0.53 -13.58 5.52
C PRO A 128 0.47 -12.63 6.71
N PHE A 129 1.43 -12.73 7.64
CA PHE A 129 1.44 -11.93 8.87
C PHE A 129 1.84 -10.49 8.57
N GLU A 130 2.78 -10.27 7.66
CA GLU A 130 3.14 -8.94 7.20
C GLU A 130 1.96 -8.29 6.45
N VAL A 131 1.33 -9.00 5.51
CA VAL A 131 0.23 -8.46 4.70
C VAL A 131 -0.99 -8.11 5.56
N VAL A 132 -1.39 -9.01 6.47
CA VAL A 132 -2.51 -8.76 7.39
C VAL A 132 -2.13 -7.70 8.43
N GLY A 133 -0.91 -7.74 8.96
CA GLY A 133 -0.45 -6.82 10.00
C GLY A 133 -0.32 -5.39 9.49
N SER A 134 0.42 -5.19 8.40
CA SER A 134 0.63 -3.89 7.77
C SER A 134 -0.67 -3.36 7.13
N GLY A 135 -1.47 -4.25 6.53
CA GLY A 135 -2.78 -3.91 6.01
C GLY A 135 -3.73 -3.45 7.12
N GLY A 136 -3.78 -4.17 8.24
CA GLY A 136 -4.53 -3.78 9.43
C GLY A 136 -4.08 -2.42 9.96
N PHE A 137 -2.78 -2.19 10.09
CA PHE A 137 -2.22 -0.92 10.50
C PHE A 137 -2.63 0.22 9.56
N ALA A 138 -2.49 0.04 8.25
CA ALA A 138 -2.89 1.02 7.25
C ALA A 138 -4.39 1.34 7.33
N ILE A 139 -5.25 0.33 7.51
CA ILE A 139 -6.70 0.50 7.69
C ILE A 139 -6.99 1.34 8.94
N ALA A 140 -6.29 1.07 10.04
CA ALA A 140 -6.45 1.82 11.28
C ALA A 140 -6.04 3.30 11.11
N VAL A 141 -4.90 3.54 10.45
CA VAL A 141 -4.42 4.89 10.12
C VAL A 141 -5.42 5.63 9.24
N ILE A 142 -5.98 4.99 8.21
CA ILE A 142 -7.03 5.60 7.37
C ILE A 142 -8.23 5.99 8.22
N GLY A 143 -8.71 5.10 9.09
CA GLY A 143 -9.81 5.40 10.01
C GLY A 143 -9.51 6.57 10.94
N LEU A 144 -8.28 6.66 11.45
CA LEU A 144 -7.81 7.75 12.30
C LEU A 144 -7.74 9.07 11.52
N CYS A 145 -7.15 9.07 10.32
CA CYS A 145 -7.09 10.24 9.45
C CYS A 145 -8.49 10.78 9.13
N LEU A 146 -9.45 9.91 8.78
CA LEU A 146 -10.83 10.31 8.53
C LEU A 146 -11.50 10.91 9.77
N ARG A 147 -11.22 10.35 10.95
CA ARG A 147 -11.76 10.85 12.21
C ARG A 147 -11.14 12.20 12.60
N ILE A 148 -9.83 12.36 12.43
CA ILE A 148 -9.14 13.63 12.66
C ILE A 148 -9.65 14.69 11.67
N ALA A 149 -9.84 14.34 10.39
CA ALA A 149 -10.40 15.24 9.38
C ALA A 149 -11.76 15.81 9.78
N ALA A 150 -12.61 14.97 10.40
CA ALA A 150 -13.93 15.38 10.86
C ALA A 150 -13.89 16.32 12.09
N LEU A 151 -12.83 16.24 12.92
CA LEU A 151 -12.71 17.00 14.17
C LEU A 151 -11.85 18.26 14.02
N LEU A 152 -10.78 18.18 13.24
CA LEU A 152 -9.73 19.19 13.10
C LEU A 152 -9.31 19.32 11.61
N PRO A 153 -10.23 19.72 10.71
CA PRO A 153 -9.96 19.75 9.27
C PRO A 153 -8.75 20.62 8.91
N ALA A 154 -8.53 21.72 9.65
CA ALA A 154 -7.41 22.63 9.45
C ALA A 154 -6.02 21.96 9.55
N VAL A 155 -5.87 20.94 10.41
CA VAL A 155 -4.59 20.23 10.61
C VAL A 155 -4.21 19.39 9.40
N LEU A 156 -5.20 18.89 8.65
CA LEU A 156 -4.97 18.02 7.51
C LEU A 156 -4.90 18.76 6.17
N VAL A 157 -5.17 20.06 6.11
CA VAL A 157 -5.09 20.86 4.88
C VAL A 157 -3.73 20.70 4.15
N PRO A 158 -2.56 20.75 4.83
CA PRO A 158 -1.28 20.54 4.15
C PRO A 158 -1.12 19.11 3.62
N LEU A 159 -1.65 18.12 4.35
CA LEU A 159 -1.56 16.72 3.97
C LEU A 159 -2.49 16.40 2.78
N GLU A 160 -3.68 17.01 2.75
CA GLU A 160 -4.59 16.95 1.62
C GLU A 160 -3.94 17.54 0.37
N ALA A 161 -3.23 18.67 0.50
CA ALA A 161 -2.53 19.30 -0.61
C ALA A 161 -1.49 18.37 -1.24
N VAL A 162 -0.70 17.67 -0.42
CA VAL A 162 0.25 16.66 -0.91
C VAL A 162 -0.49 15.51 -1.61
N GLY A 163 -1.59 15.03 -1.03
CA GLY A 163 -2.42 13.97 -1.62
C GLY A 163 -3.01 14.34 -2.99
N GLN A 164 -3.36 15.60 -3.21
CA GLN A 164 -3.85 16.11 -4.51
C GLN A 164 -2.76 16.17 -5.59
N LEU A 165 -1.48 16.09 -5.19
CA LEU A 165 -0.30 16.17 -6.06
C LEU A 165 0.54 14.89 -6.01
N ALA A 166 -0.02 13.77 -5.54
CA ALA A 166 0.75 12.57 -5.22
C ALA A 166 1.59 12.02 -6.39
N LEU A 167 1.07 12.04 -7.63
CA LEU A 167 1.80 11.56 -8.81
C LEU A 167 2.91 12.53 -9.20
N THR A 168 2.63 13.83 -9.15
CA THR A 168 3.63 14.87 -9.40
C THR A 168 4.75 14.81 -8.36
N VAL A 169 4.41 14.76 -7.07
CA VAL A 169 5.36 14.67 -5.96
C VAL A 169 6.19 13.40 -6.08
N TYR A 170 5.57 12.28 -6.45
CA TYR A 170 6.28 11.02 -6.68
C TYR A 170 7.34 11.16 -7.78
N ALA A 171 6.95 11.65 -8.96
CA ALA A 171 7.89 11.80 -10.07
C ALA A 171 9.02 12.79 -9.74
N VAL A 172 8.68 13.92 -9.11
CA VAL A 172 9.65 14.95 -8.73
C VAL A 172 10.62 14.43 -7.68
N HIS A 173 10.16 13.69 -6.66
CA HIS A 173 11.08 13.20 -5.63
C HIS A 173 12.13 12.24 -6.20
N ILE A 174 11.79 11.44 -7.21
CA ILE A 174 12.75 10.49 -7.82
C ILE A 174 13.87 11.27 -8.51
N VAL A 175 13.50 12.31 -9.25
CA VAL A 175 14.47 13.22 -9.89
C VAL A 175 15.30 13.95 -8.84
N VAL A 176 14.69 14.39 -7.74
CA VAL A 176 15.44 15.03 -6.64
C VAL A 176 16.44 14.07 -6.01
N ILE A 177 16.06 12.80 -5.77
CA ILE A 177 16.95 11.78 -5.24
C ILE A 177 18.14 11.58 -6.19
N ASP A 178 17.90 11.41 -7.49
CA ASP A 178 18.95 11.25 -8.50
C ASP A 178 19.94 12.43 -8.53
N LEU A 179 19.44 13.66 -8.36
CA LEU A 179 20.27 14.86 -8.41
C LEU A 179 21.02 15.16 -7.11
N VAL A 180 20.41 14.90 -5.94
CA VAL A 180 20.90 15.37 -4.63
C VAL A 180 21.57 14.24 -3.85
N ALA A 181 21.16 13.00 -4.07
CA ALA A 181 21.77 11.80 -3.51
C ALA A 181 21.90 10.72 -4.59
N PRO A 182 22.82 10.89 -5.56
CA PRO A 182 23.07 9.91 -6.61
C PRO A 182 23.52 8.53 -6.06
N GLU A 183 24.05 8.49 -4.83
CA GLU A 183 24.37 7.24 -4.11
C GLU A 183 23.15 6.67 -3.34
N GLY A 184 21.99 7.34 -3.36
CA GLY A 184 20.74 6.90 -2.76
C GLY A 184 20.52 7.32 -1.29
N ASP A 185 21.47 8.02 -0.68
CA ASP A 185 21.57 8.14 0.78
C ASP A 185 20.96 9.43 1.38
N LEU A 186 19.80 9.86 0.88
CA LEU A 186 19.02 10.97 1.47
C LEU A 186 18.52 10.68 2.90
N ILE A 187 18.60 9.42 3.33
CA ILE A 187 18.10 8.92 4.63
C ILE A 187 19.20 8.92 5.70
N ALA A 188 20.49 9.02 5.32
CA ALA A 188 21.59 9.02 6.27
C ALA A 188 21.71 10.34 7.07
N ASP A 189 21.12 11.43 6.58
CA ASP A 189 21.05 12.72 7.26
C ASP A 189 19.59 13.07 7.62
N ASP A 190 19.23 12.82 8.88
CA ASP A 190 17.92 13.15 9.45
C ASP A 190 17.49 14.60 9.16
N GLY A 191 18.44 15.54 9.12
CA GLY A 191 18.19 16.95 8.83
C GLY A 191 17.76 17.18 7.38
N ALA A 192 18.48 16.58 6.42
CA ALA A 192 18.14 16.64 5.01
C ALA A 192 16.80 15.99 4.71
N TYR A 193 16.51 14.84 5.34
CA TYR A 193 15.22 14.16 5.22
C TYR A 193 14.06 15.03 5.74
N VAL A 194 14.18 15.58 6.95
CA VAL A 194 13.15 16.46 7.53
C VAL A 194 12.98 17.72 6.68
N ALA A 195 14.07 18.33 6.21
CA ALA A 195 14.01 19.49 5.33
C ALA A 195 13.28 19.15 4.02
N PHE A 196 13.60 18.01 3.40
CA PHE A 196 12.94 17.55 2.19
C PHE A 196 11.44 17.37 2.39
N VAL A 197 11.02 16.73 3.48
CA VAL A 197 9.60 16.55 3.83
C VAL A 197 8.92 17.90 4.04
N VAL A 198 9.49 18.78 4.86
CA VAL A 198 8.90 20.09 5.16
C VAL A 198 8.77 20.94 3.89
N VAL A 199 9.82 21.02 3.08
CA VAL A 199 9.82 21.75 1.81
C VAL A 199 8.76 21.18 0.87
N THR A 200 8.66 19.86 0.74
CA THR A 200 7.66 19.21 -0.10
C THR A 200 6.23 19.56 0.35
N VAL A 201 5.94 19.48 1.65
CA VAL A 201 4.62 19.83 2.19
C VAL A 201 4.28 21.30 1.93
N VAL A 202 5.22 22.21 2.17
CA VAL A 202 5.02 23.65 1.97
C VAL A 202 4.79 23.96 0.48
N LEU A 203 5.62 23.42 -0.40
CA LEU A 203 5.49 23.62 -1.85
C LEU A 203 4.16 23.07 -2.36
N CYS A 204 3.75 21.89 -1.90
CA CYS A 204 2.44 21.32 -2.25
C CYS A 204 1.30 22.24 -1.77
N ALA A 205 1.32 22.68 -0.52
CA ALA A 205 0.29 23.55 0.05
C ALA A 205 0.21 24.91 -0.67
N LEU A 206 1.34 25.47 -1.10
CA LEU A 206 1.37 26.69 -1.91
C LEU A 206 0.83 26.43 -3.32
N TRP A 207 1.29 25.36 -3.96
CA TRP A 207 0.86 24.99 -5.31
C TRP A 207 -0.65 24.75 -5.38
N THR A 208 -1.22 23.97 -4.47
CA THR A 208 -2.66 23.68 -4.48
C THR A 208 -3.50 24.93 -4.27
N ARG A 209 -2.98 25.93 -3.53
CA ARG A 209 -3.68 27.21 -3.34
C ARG A 209 -3.65 28.10 -4.59
N ILE A 210 -2.60 28.02 -5.41
CA ILE A 210 -2.42 28.90 -6.57
C ILE A 210 -2.91 28.25 -7.87
N LEU A 211 -2.56 26.98 -8.09
CA LEU A 211 -2.71 26.25 -9.35
C LEU A 211 -3.64 25.03 -9.25
N GLY A 212 -4.10 24.68 -8.06
CA GLY A 212 -4.96 23.52 -7.81
C GLY A 212 -4.23 22.20 -8.06
N ARG A 213 -4.63 21.47 -9.11
CA ARG A 213 -4.11 20.11 -9.40
C ARG A 213 -2.69 20.15 -9.98
N GLY A 214 -1.95 19.07 -9.78
CA GLY A 214 -0.59 18.91 -10.30
C GLY A 214 -0.56 18.63 -11.80
N PRO A 215 0.57 18.89 -12.47
CA PRO A 215 0.72 18.71 -13.90
C PRO A 215 0.46 17.25 -14.33
N LEU A 216 1.05 16.27 -13.64
CA LEU A 216 0.88 14.86 -14.01
C LEU A 216 -0.54 14.37 -13.75
N GLU A 217 -1.18 14.84 -12.68
CA GLU A 217 -2.57 14.55 -12.37
C GLU A 217 -3.53 15.12 -13.43
N ARG A 218 -3.23 16.31 -13.97
CA ARG A 218 -4.00 16.90 -15.09
C ARG A 218 -3.87 16.07 -16.35
N VAL A 219 -2.66 15.64 -16.70
CA VAL A 219 -2.41 14.77 -17.87
C VAL A 219 -3.15 13.45 -17.72
N LEU A 220 -3.01 12.78 -16.56
CA LEU A 220 -3.69 11.52 -16.29
C LEU A 220 -5.22 11.67 -16.37
N GLY A 221 -5.76 12.74 -15.79
CA GLY A 221 -7.19 13.04 -15.86
C GLY A 221 -7.69 13.28 -17.29
N ALA A 222 -6.91 13.99 -18.12
CA ALA A 222 -7.26 14.24 -19.51
C ALA A 222 -7.26 12.96 -20.36
N VAL A 223 -6.27 12.08 -20.17
CA VAL A 223 -6.20 10.78 -20.87
C VAL A 223 -7.35 9.87 -20.43
N ALA A 224 -7.62 9.79 -19.13
CA ALA A 224 -8.71 8.97 -18.60
C ALA A 224 -10.08 9.44 -19.11
N GLY A 225 -10.33 10.76 -19.15
CA GLY A 225 -11.56 11.32 -19.71
C GLY A 225 -11.78 10.91 -21.16
N ARG A 226 -10.75 11.08 -22.01
CA ARG A 226 -10.82 10.69 -23.43
C ARG A 226 -11.04 9.20 -23.67
N ALA A 227 -10.55 8.34 -22.79
CA ALA A 227 -10.77 6.90 -22.88
C ALA A 227 -12.15 6.44 -22.36
N SER A 228 -12.84 7.32 -21.62
CA SER A 228 -14.14 7.04 -21.01
C SER A 228 -15.32 7.56 -21.84
N ASP A 229 -15.07 8.52 -22.73
CA ASP A 229 -16.07 9.03 -23.67
C ASP A 229 -16.26 8.02 -24.83
N PRO A 230 -17.45 7.39 -24.98
CA PRO A 230 -17.74 6.44 -26.04
C PRO A 230 -17.94 7.09 -27.41
#